data_AF-A4NYB0-F1
#
_entry.id   AF-A4NYB0-F1
#
_cell.length_a   1.000
_cell.length_b   1.000
_cell.length_c   1.000
_cell.angle_alpha   90.00
_cell.angle_beta   90.00
_cell.angle_gamma   90.00
#
_symmetry.space_group_name_H-M   'P 1'
#
loop_
_entity.id
_entity.type
_entity.pdbx_description
1 polymer ?
#
loop_
_entity_poly.entity_id
_entity_poly.type
_entity_poly.pdbx_seq_one_letter_code
_entity_poly.pdbx_strand_id
1 'polypeptide(L)' 'GNLDLSVKTAVWYWKCYELAELNSVEKVTRRINGGLNGIDERCKLYRALMVTDND' A
#
# COMPACT_ATOMS: atom_id res chain seq x y z
N GLY A 1 -13.05 16.76 3.73
CA GLY A 1 -13.17 15.65 2.75
C GLY A 1 -14.02 14.55 3.36
N ASN A 2 -14.73 13.76 2.54
CA ASN A 2 -15.54 12.64 3.02
C ASN A 2 -14.63 11.42 3.26
N LEU A 3 -14.31 11.14 4.53
CA LEU A 3 -13.39 10.07 4.93
C LEU A 3 -13.88 8.69 4.46
N ASP A 4 -15.17 8.40 4.60
CA ASP A 4 -15.75 7.13 4.18
C ASP A 4 -15.58 6.90 2.67
N LEU A 5 -15.86 7.92 1.86
CA LEU A 5 -15.65 7.85 0.43
C LEU A 5 -14.17 7.65 0.07
N SER A 6 -13.26 8.39 0.72
CA SER A 6 -11.82 8.25 0.49
C SER A 6 -11.32 6.84 0.79
N VAL A 7 -11.75 6.25 1.90
CA VAL A 7 -11.37 4.86 2.26
C VAL A 7 -11.96 3.88 1.25
N LYS A 8 -13.24 4.02 0.87
CA LYS A 8 -13.89 3.16 -0.12
C LYS A 8 -13.19 3.20 -1.47
N THR A 9 -12.81 4.38 -1.96
CA THR A 9 -12.07 4.53 -3.21
C THR A 9 -10.69 3.87 -3.14
N ALA A 10 -9.97 4.02 -2.03
CA ALA A 10 -8.66 3.35 -1.85
C ALA A 10 -8.80 1.82 -1.86
N VAL A 11 -9.78 1.28 -1.14
CA VAL A 11 -10.04 -0.18 -1.10
C VAL A 11 -10.51 -0.70 -2.46
N TRP A 12 -11.39 0.04 -3.14
CA TRP A 12 -11.84 -0.31 -4.49
C TRP A 12 -10.65 -0.40 -5.45
N TYR A 13 -9.78 0.60 -5.47
CA TYR A 13 -8.59 0.61 -6.32
C TYR A 13 -7.68 -0.58 -5.98
N TRP A 14 -7.45 -0.84 -4.70
CA TRP A 14 -6.64 -1.97 -4.24
C TRP A 14 -7.15 -3.32 -4.79
N LYS A 15 -8.47 -3.52 -4.76
CA LYS A 15 -9.12 -4.75 -5.26
C LYS A 15 -9.13 -4.83 -6.79
N CYS A 16 -9.54 -3.76 -7.47
CA CYS A 16 -9.68 -3.76 -8.93
C CYS A 16 -8.34 -3.91 -9.67
N TYR A 17 -7.23 -3.53 -9.06
CA TYR A 17 -5.89 -3.68 -9.64
C TYR A 17 -5.11 -4.87 -9.06
N GLU A 18 -5.81 -5.77 -8.34
CA GLU A 18 -5.28 -7.03 -7.83
C GLU A 18 -4.03 -6.84 -6.95
N LEU A 19 -3.98 -5.74 -6.18
CA LEU A 19 -2.80 -5.42 -5.37
C LEU A 19 -2.65 -6.38 -4.19
N ALA A 20 -3.74 -7.00 -3.74
CA ALA A 20 -3.73 -8.00 -2.66
C ALA A 20 -2.96 -9.27 -3.02
N GLU A 21 -2.84 -9.59 -4.32
CA GLU A 21 -2.11 -10.76 -4.81
C GLU A 21 -0.58 -10.52 -4.84
N LEU A 22 -0.14 -9.30 -4.56
CA LEU A 22 1.27 -8.92 -4.58
C LEU A 22 1.86 -8.96 -3.17
N ASN A 23 2.78 -9.90 -2.95
CA ASN A 23 3.51 -10.07 -1.69
C ASN A 23 4.78 -9.20 -1.57
N SER A 24 4.84 -8.07 -2.29
CA SER A 24 6.03 -7.21 -2.35
C SER A 24 5.64 -5.74 -2.45
N VAL A 25 6.19 -4.92 -1.53
CA VAL A 25 6.03 -3.47 -1.54
C VAL A 25 6.53 -2.86 -2.86
N GLU A 26 7.59 -3.42 -3.45
CA GLU A 26 8.10 -2.97 -4.75
C GLU A 26 7.09 -3.23 -5.87
N LYS A 27 6.55 -4.44 -5.96
CA LYS A 27 5.57 -4.82 -6.99
C LYS A 27 4.32 -3.95 -6.90
N VAL A 28 3.83 -3.73 -5.67
CA VAL A 28 2.67 -2.84 -5.42
C VAL A 28 2.99 -1.41 -5.85
N THR A 29 4.15 -0.87 -5.46
CA THR A 29 4.55 0.51 -5.80
C THR A 29 4.61 0.72 -7.31
N ARG A 30 5.22 -0.23 -8.03
CA ARG A 30 5.29 -0.18 -9.50
C ARG A 30 3.90 -0.26 -10.14
N ARG A 31 2.99 -1.08 -9.62
CA ARG A 31 1.62 -1.18 -10.16
C ARG A 31 0.83 0.11 -9.97
N ILE A 32 0.97 0.77 -8.82
CA ILE A 32 0.28 2.03 -8.53
C ILE A 32 0.86 3.18 -9.37
N ASN A 33 2.19 3.29 -9.45
CA ASN A 33 2.85 4.50 -9.96
C ASN A 33 3.44 4.37 -11.37
N GLY A 34 3.52 3.16 -11.94
CA GLY A 34 4.30 2.88 -13.16
C GLY A 34 5.82 2.90 -12.94
N GLY A 35 6.29 3.12 -11.71
CA GLY A 35 7.70 3.22 -11.34
C GLY A 35 7.90 3.11 -9.82
N LEU A 36 9.13 3.35 -9.34
CA LEU A 36 9.50 3.16 -7.92
C LEU A 36 9.54 4.45 -7.10
N ASN A 37 8.93 5.53 -7.59
CA ASN A 37 8.90 6.81 -6.86
C ASN A 37 8.30 6.62 -5.45
N GLY A 38 9.07 6.98 -4.43
CA GLY A 38 8.68 6.87 -3.01
C GLY A 38 8.80 5.47 -2.41
N ILE A 39 9.49 4.52 -3.05
CA ILE A 39 9.60 3.13 -2.56
C ILE A 39 10.23 3.05 -1.15
N ASP A 40 11.27 3.83 -0.88
CA ASP A 40 11.98 3.78 0.40
C ASP A 40 11.06 4.13 1.58
N GLU A 41 10.22 5.15 1.41
CA GLU A 41 9.27 5.57 2.44
C GLU A 41 8.17 4.54 2.64
N ARG A 42 7.64 3.95 1.56
CA ARG A 42 6.65 2.86 1.64
C ARG A 42 7.23 1.64 2.38
N CYS A 43 8.50 1.30 2.12
CA CYS A 43 9.19 0.23 2.81
C CYS A 43 9.43 0.54 4.30
N LYS A 44 9.68 1.79 4.68
CA LYS A 44 9.78 2.19 6.10
C LYS A 44 8.43 2.04 6.81
N LEU A 45 7.36 2.59 6.23
CA LEU A 45 6.00 2.50 6.79
C LEU A 45 5.54 1.04 6.91
N TYR A 46 5.76 0.22 5.89
CA TYR A 46 5.41 -1.20 5.93
C TYR A 46 6.16 -1.93 7.06
N ARG A 47 7.47 -1.71 7.21
CA ARG A 47 8.24 -2.31 8.30
C ARG A 47 7.73 -1.87 9.67
N ALA A 48 7.43 -0.59 9.86
CA ALA A 48 6.88 -0.08 11.11
C ALA A 48 5.55 -0.75 11.49
N LEU A 49 4.69 -1.08 10.51
CA LEU A 49 3.44 -1.80 10.73
C LEU A 49 3.63 -3.30 11.04
N MET A 50 4.74 -3.90 10.60
CA MET A 50 5.02 -5.32 10.79
C MET A 50 5.80 -5.62 12.08
N VAL A 51 6.29 -4.58 12.77
CA VAL A 51 6.77 -4.70 14.14
C VAL A 51 5.52 -4.78 15.01
N THR A 52 5.02 -5.99 15.27
CA THR A 52 4.02 -6.22 16.31
C THR A 52 4.66 -5.99 17.67
N ASP A 53 3.93 -5.32 18.58
CA ASP A 53 4.28 -5.14 19.98
C ASP A 53 4.66 -6.49 20.61
N ASN A 54 5.96 -6.77 20.67
CA ASN A 54 6.56 -7.80 21.51
C ASN A 54 7.35 -7.05 22.59
N ASP A 55 6.62 -6.53 23.57
CA ASP A 55 7.08 -6.24 24.94
C ASP A 55 5.97 -6.65 25.91
#